data_AF-A0AAD5TK97-F1
#
_entry.id   AF-A0AAD5TK97-F1
#
_cell.length_a   1.000
_cell.length_b   1.000
_cell.length_c   1.000
_cell.angle_alpha   90.00
_cell.angle_beta   90.00
_cell.angle_gamma   90.00
#
_symmetry.space_group_name_H-M   'P 1'
#
loop_
_entity.id
_entity.type
_entity.pdbx_description
1 polymer ?
#
loop_
_entity_poly.entity_id
_entity_poly.type
_entity_poly.pdbx_seq_one_letter_code
_entity_poly.pdbx_strand_id
1 'polypeptide(L)'
;MGQRPFDRNYKGILLRRRRTRAVIILCLVALVLFTYLGRPRLRPTVAAIVEGRELQNLIPLLTHFSGFLGPDWPIHVFHSERNVKLFSSSAWVAKQVETGGIVLHPLPNRTLDFRTDVDASRFLTSDFMWRRLLPATHVLLFQADSMVCGASQHRPEDFLQYAFVGAPIAQHIVFGGYTRSFNGGISLRHIPSILRVIEEFDWEEGPGPEDQFFSTAIALLTDPPAPRLPTEDEAAPFSVESVWYSRPMAFHQVRRWNPTRLDEVLDYCPEIHLTEAGHQFAG
;
A
#
# COMPACT_ATOMS: atom_id res chain seq x y z
N MET A 1 26.47 46.49 -72.33
CA MET A 1 26.85 45.13 -71.89
C MET A 1 27.29 45.22 -70.44
N GLY A 2 26.43 44.80 -69.50
CA GLY A 2 26.72 44.85 -68.07
C GLY A 2 27.20 43.50 -67.56
N GLN A 3 28.34 43.47 -66.88
CA GLN A 3 28.71 42.38 -65.98
C GLN A 3 28.27 42.77 -64.56
N ARG A 4 27.41 41.94 -63.94
CA ARG A 4 27.12 42.00 -62.50
C ARG A 4 27.91 40.89 -61.79
N PRO A 5 28.40 41.12 -60.57
CA PRO A 5 29.18 40.13 -59.83
C PRO A 5 28.26 39.13 -59.13
N PHE A 6 28.62 37.84 -59.25
CA PHE A 6 28.03 36.73 -58.50
C PHE A 6 28.84 36.53 -57.22
N ASP A 7 28.48 37.22 -56.14
CA ASP A 7 28.96 36.83 -54.81
C ASP A 7 27.87 37.10 -53.76
N ARG A 8 27.17 36.04 -53.34
CA ARG A 8 26.24 36.08 -52.20
C ARG A 8 26.27 34.76 -51.43
N ASN A 9 26.90 34.83 -50.26
CA ASN A 9 26.26 34.51 -48.98
C ASN A 9 26.10 33.02 -48.56
N TYR A 10 27.07 32.16 -48.84
CA TYR A 10 27.09 30.78 -48.30
C TYR A 10 27.45 30.68 -46.81
N LYS A 11 28.27 31.60 -46.27
CA LYS A 11 28.72 31.56 -44.87
C LYS A 11 27.57 31.82 -43.87
N GLY A 12 26.64 32.71 -44.18
CA GLY A 12 25.51 33.03 -43.31
C GLY A 12 24.52 31.86 -43.12
N ILE A 13 24.31 31.06 -44.17
CA ILE A 13 23.38 29.92 -44.15
C ILE A 13 23.93 28.75 -43.31
N LEU A 14 25.25 28.49 -43.39
CA LEU A 14 25.91 27.46 -42.58
C LEU A 14 25.94 27.81 -41.08
N LEU A 15 26.20 29.08 -40.74
CA LEU A 15 26.15 29.56 -39.36
C LEU A 15 24.72 29.51 -38.78
N ARG A 16 23.70 29.84 -39.58
CA ARG A 16 22.29 29.71 -39.17
C ARG A 16 21.92 28.25 -38.92
N ARG A 17 22.28 27.32 -39.83
CA ARG A 17 22.03 25.87 -39.66
C ARG A 17 22.75 25.27 -38.45
N ARG A 18 23.98 25.70 -38.15
CA ARG A 18 24.72 25.25 -36.94
C ARG A 18 24.08 25.74 -35.64
N ARG A 19 23.61 26.99 -35.60
CA ARG A 19 22.87 27.53 -34.44
C ARG A 19 21.52 26.83 -34.25
N THR A 20 20.77 26.56 -35.33
CA THR A 20 19.49 25.83 -35.23
C THR A 20 19.69 24.38 -34.76
N ARG A 21 20.73 23.68 -35.25
CA ARG A 21 21.06 22.32 -34.77
C ARG A 21 21.50 22.31 -33.31
N ALA A 22 22.32 23.26 -32.87
CA ALA A 22 22.74 23.37 -31.48
C ALA A 22 21.55 23.65 -30.54
N VAL A 23 20.62 24.52 -30.93
CA VAL A 23 19.40 24.80 -30.17
C VAL A 23 18.48 23.58 -30.12
N ILE A 24 18.29 22.86 -31.22
CA ILE A 24 17.50 21.62 -31.24
C ILE A 24 18.15 20.54 -30.34
N ILE A 25 19.46 20.38 -30.39
CA ILE A 25 20.18 19.43 -29.53
C ILE A 25 20.06 19.86 -28.06
N LEU A 26 20.21 21.14 -27.73
CA LEU A 26 20.01 21.62 -26.36
C LEU A 26 18.58 21.40 -25.88
N CYS A 27 17.57 21.65 -26.72
CA CYS A 27 16.18 21.39 -26.39
C CYS A 27 15.91 19.89 -26.22
N LEU A 28 16.49 19.02 -27.04
CA LEU A 28 16.35 17.56 -26.90
C LEU A 28 17.07 17.04 -25.66
N VAL A 29 18.26 17.56 -25.35
CA VAL A 29 18.99 17.22 -24.12
C VAL A 29 18.25 17.75 -22.89
N ALA A 30 17.67 18.96 -22.95
CA ALA A 30 16.82 19.49 -21.89
C ALA A 30 15.51 18.71 -21.75
N LEU A 31 14.90 18.22 -22.85
CA LEU A 31 13.71 17.37 -22.81
C LEU A 31 14.02 15.98 -22.26
N VAL A 32 15.17 15.40 -22.63
CA VAL A 32 15.68 14.13 -22.07
C VAL A 32 16.06 14.29 -20.60
N LEU A 33 16.72 15.38 -20.21
CA LEU A 33 17.02 15.69 -18.82
C LEU A 33 15.76 16.03 -18.03
N PHE A 34 14.75 16.70 -18.59
CA PHE A 34 13.48 16.96 -17.91
C PHE A 34 12.64 15.67 -17.77
N THR A 35 12.73 14.76 -18.73
CA THR A 35 12.11 13.42 -18.63
C THR A 35 12.89 12.45 -17.74
N TYR A 36 14.20 12.63 -17.53
CA TYR A 36 15.01 11.81 -16.61
C TYR A 36 15.12 12.38 -15.18
N LEU A 37 15.23 13.70 -15.03
CA LEU A 37 15.30 14.42 -13.75
C LEU A 37 13.92 14.81 -13.21
N GLY A 38 12.88 14.72 -14.04
CA GLY A 38 11.51 15.08 -13.71
C GLY A 38 10.50 13.94 -13.91
N ARG A 39 10.93 12.67 -13.91
CA ARG A 39 9.95 11.61 -13.62
C ARG A 39 9.39 11.93 -12.23
N PRO A 40 8.06 12.05 -12.04
CA PRO A 40 7.55 11.86 -10.69
C PRO A 40 8.14 10.53 -10.23
N ARG A 41 8.71 10.47 -9.01
CA ARG A 41 8.95 9.17 -8.40
C ARG A 41 7.62 8.47 -8.50
N LEU A 42 7.47 7.52 -9.43
CA LEU A 42 6.40 6.56 -9.40
C LEU A 42 6.63 5.90 -8.06
N ARG A 43 5.87 6.31 -7.03
CA ARG A 43 5.93 5.67 -5.73
C ARG A 43 5.29 4.31 -5.98
N PRO A 44 6.07 3.23 -6.13
CA PRO A 44 5.49 1.94 -6.49
C PRO A 44 4.70 1.37 -5.31
N THR A 45 4.77 2.01 -4.15
CA THR A 45 4.30 1.58 -2.86
C THR A 45 3.45 2.68 -2.22
N VAL A 46 2.37 2.26 -1.57
CA VAL A 46 1.51 3.10 -0.73
C VAL A 46 1.13 2.31 0.52
N ALA A 47 0.74 2.98 1.58
CA ALA A 47 0.08 2.32 2.70
C ALA A 47 -1.40 2.69 2.67
N ALA A 48 -2.27 1.82 3.18
CA ALA A 48 -3.70 2.10 3.21
C ALA A 48 -4.34 1.59 4.50
N ILE A 49 -5.35 2.33 4.96
CA ILE A 49 -6.25 1.93 6.03
C ILE A 49 -7.69 2.23 5.61
N VAL A 50 -8.60 1.31 5.93
CA VAL A 50 -10.03 1.46 5.77
C VAL A 50 -10.63 1.53 7.17
N GLU A 51 -11.08 2.72 7.58
CA GLU A 51 -11.61 2.93 8.93
C GLU A 51 -12.84 3.83 8.87
N GLY A 52 -14.01 3.22 9.06
CA GLY A 52 -15.30 3.92 9.11
C GLY A 52 -15.70 4.40 10.50
N ARG A 53 -15.05 3.90 11.55
CA ARG A 53 -15.37 4.19 12.96
C ARG A 53 -14.59 5.41 13.44
N GLU A 54 -15.17 6.14 14.40
CA GLU A 54 -14.47 7.23 15.06
C GLU A 54 -13.59 6.68 16.18
N LEU A 55 -12.30 6.50 15.90
CA LEU A 55 -11.32 5.98 16.85
C LEU A 55 -10.44 7.11 17.39
N GLN A 56 -10.37 7.24 18.71
CA GLN A 56 -9.58 8.29 19.38
C GLN A 56 -8.07 8.16 19.13
N ASN A 57 -7.60 6.93 18.93
CA ASN A 57 -6.22 6.57 18.65
C ASN A 57 -5.86 6.61 17.16
N LEU A 58 -6.78 6.92 16.25
CA LEU A 58 -6.51 6.87 14.80
C LEU A 58 -5.38 7.81 14.39
N ILE A 59 -5.35 9.04 14.90
CA ILE A 59 -4.27 10.00 14.57
C ILE A 59 -2.90 9.56 15.14
N PRO A 60 -2.78 9.16 16.42
CA PRO A 60 -1.56 8.54 16.93
C PRO A 60 -1.09 7.34 16.11
N LEU A 61 -2.01 6.44 15.73
CA LEU A 61 -1.72 5.26 14.93
C LEU A 61 -1.18 5.65 13.54
N LEU A 62 -1.84 6.55 12.84
CA LEU A 62 -1.37 7.08 11.54
C LEU A 62 0.00 7.77 11.66
N THR A 63 0.24 8.48 12.77
CA THR A 63 1.52 9.15 13.03
C THR A 63 2.65 8.14 13.16
N HIS A 64 2.42 7.06 13.92
CA HIS A 64 3.39 5.99 14.09
C HIS A 64 3.71 5.28 12.78
N PHE A 65 2.68 4.86 12.03
CA PHE A 65 2.87 4.23 10.73
C PHE A 65 3.61 5.15 9.75
N SER A 66 3.27 6.45 9.71
CA SER A 66 3.96 7.42 8.86
C SER A 66 5.44 7.55 9.21
N GLY A 67 5.78 7.56 10.50
CA GLY A 67 7.18 7.60 10.96
C GLY A 67 7.96 6.33 10.63
N PHE A 68 7.34 5.15 10.80
CA PHE A 68 7.95 3.86 10.52
C PHE A 68 8.23 3.66 9.02
N LEU A 69 7.26 4.00 8.16
CA LEU A 69 7.34 3.77 6.72
C LEU A 69 8.13 4.85 5.98
N GLY A 70 8.14 6.08 6.50
CA GLY A 70 8.84 7.19 5.88
C GLY A 70 8.15 7.75 4.61
N PRO A 71 8.80 8.71 3.93
CA PRO A 71 8.16 9.55 2.93
C PRO A 71 7.82 8.84 1.61
N ASP A 72 8.39 7.67 1.33
CA ASP A 72 8.13 6.92 0.10
C ASP A 72 6.83 6.10 0.17
N TRP A 73 6.20 6.00 1.34
CA TRP A 73 4.92 5.32 1.59
C TRP A 73 3.83 6.30 2.04
N PRO A 74 3.20 7.05 1.13
CA PRO A 74 2.06 7.88 1.51
C PRO A 74 0.90 7.01 2.01
N ILE A 75 0.20 7.47 3.04
CA ILE A 75 -0.91 6.73 3.65
C ILE A 75 -2.23 7.18 3.04
N HIS A 76 -2.93 6.26 2.40
CA HIS A 76 -4.28 6.43 1.88
C HIS A 76 -5.29 6.03 2.95
N VAL A 77 -6.11 6.97 3.41
CA VAL A 77 -7.10 6.75 4.47
C VAL A 77 -8.49 6.75 3.84
N PHE A 78 -9.13 5.59 3.79
CA PHE A 78 -10.52 5.43 3.37
C PHE A 78 -11.41 5.59 4.59
N HIS A 79 -12.25 6.63 4.61
CA HIS A 79 -12.95 7.03 5.83
C HIS A 79 -14.43 7.36 5.63
N SER A 80 -15.21 7.22 6.70
CA SER A 80 -16.61 7.65 6.72
C SER A 80 -16.75 9.15 6.98
N GLU A 81 -17.97 9.68 6.86
CA GLU A 81 -18.27 11.07 7.23
C GLU A 81 -18.02 11.36 8.72
N ARG A 82 -18.06 10.32 9.58
CA ARG A 82 -17.85 10.45 11.03
C ARG A 82 -16.41 10.90 11.35
N ASN A 83 -15.44 10.52 10.52
CA ASN A 83 -14.04 10.88 10.72
C ASN A 83 -13.66 12.28 10.22
N VAL A 84 -14.54 12.97 9.48
CA VAL A 84 -14.22 14.27 8.84
C VAL A 84 -13.80 15.32 9.88
N LYS A 85 -14.47 15.36 11.03
CA LYS A 85 -14.11 16.30 12.11
C LYS A 85 -12.76 15.95 12.75
N LEU A 86 -12.47 14.66 12.93
CA LEU A 86 -11.20 14.19 13.47
C LEU A 86 -10.03 14.64 12.57
N PHE A 87 -10.15 14.46 11.25
CA PHE A 87 -9.09 14.86 10.32
C PHE A 87 -8.98 16.37 10.15
N SER A 88 -10.10 17.09 10.02
CA SER A 88 -10.07 18.55 9.80
C SER A 88 -9.58 19.35 11.01
N SER A 89 -9.68 18.80 12.23
CA SER A 89 -9.19 19.43 13.46
C SER A 89 -7.72 19.14 13.78
N SER A 90 -7.05 18.24 13.04
CA SER A 90 -5.67 17.85 13.29
C SER A 90 -4.68 18.63 12.43
N ALA A 91 -3.84 19.46 13.06
CA ALA A 91 -2.78 20.20 12.38
C ALA A 91 -1.75 19.27 11.71
N TRP A 92 -1.46 18.12 12.31
CA TRP A 92 -0.56 17.13 11.73
C TRP A 92 -1.13 16.52 10.45
N VAL A 93 -2.42 16.14 10.46
CA VAL A 93 -3.09 15.62 9.26
C VAL A 93 -3.13 16.67 8.18
N ALA A 94 -3.49 17.91 8.51
CA ALA A 94 -3.51 19.02 7.56
C ALA A 94 -2.14 19.19 6.89
N LYS A 95 -1.04 19.11 7.66
CA LYS A 95 0.31 19.18 7.11
C LYS A 95 0.65 17.99 6.20
N GLN A 96 0.31 16.77 6.62
CA GLN A 96 0.57 15.57 5.83
C GLN A 96 -0.22 15.55 4.51
N VAL A 97 -1.45 16.06 4.52
CA VAL A 97 -2.25 16.23 3.29
C VAL A 97 -1.60 17.27 2.37
N GLU A 98 -1.15 18.40 2.91
CA GLU A 98 -0.45 19.44 2.14
C GLU A 98 0.82 18.90 1.47
N THR A 99 1.60 18.06 2.19
CA THR A 99 2.85 17.50 1.68
C THR A 99 2.69 16.18 0.91
N GLY A 100 1.46 15.67 0.77
CA GLY A 100 1.16 14.42 0.10
C GLY A 100 1.60 13.15 0.86
N GLY A 101 1.85 13.26 2.16
CA GLY A 101 2.12 12.10 3.04
C GLY A 101 0.84 11.37 3.47
N ILE A 102 -0.31 12.05 3.46
CA ILE A 102 -1.64 11.45 3.64
C ILE A 102 -2.55 11.83 2.48
N VAL A 103 -3.35 10.87 2.01
CA VAL A 103 -4.42 11.09 1.04
C VAL A 103 -5.73 10.58 1.62
N LEU A 104 -6.73 11.45 1.75
CA LEU A 104 -8.04 11.11 2.31
C LEU A 104 -9.03 10.72 1.20
N HIS A 105 -9.70 9.58 1.36
CA HIS A 105 -10.70 9.04 0.44
C HIS A 105 -12.03 8.84 1.18
N PRO A 106 -13.09 9.60 0.85
CA PRO A 106 -14.42 9.30 1.37
C PRO A 106 -14.90 7.93 0.87
N LEU A 107 -15.49 7.13 1.75
CA LEU A 107 -16.14 5.87 1.37
C LEU A 107 -17.34 6.14 0.44
N PRO A 108 -17.59 5.26 -0.55
CA PRO A 108 -18.65 5.47 -1.54
C PRO A 108 -20.06 5.37 -0.94
N ASN A 109 -20.23 4.58 0.13
CA ASN A 109 -21.49 4.40 0.82
C ASN A 109 -21.39 4.96 2.24
N ARG A 110 -22.26 5.94 2.56
CA ARG A 110 -22.33 6.59 3.87
C ARG A 110 -22.79 5.67 5.01
N THR A 111 -23.41 4.54 4.68
CA THR A 111 -23.90 3.55 5.65
C THR A 111 -22.90 2.44 5.94
N LEU A 112 -21.81 2.34 5.18
CA LEU A 112 -20.76 1.36 5.41
C LEU A 112 -19.96 1.76 6.66
N ASP A 113 -20.10 0.98 7.73
CA ASP A 113 -19.45 1.26 9.02
C ASP A 113 -18.52 0.14 9.51
N PHE A 114 -18.25 -0.87 8.66
CA PHE A 114 -17.27 -1.93 8.87
C PHE A 114 -17.38 -2.62 10.24
N ARG A 115 -18.62 -2.86 10.67
CA ARG A 115 -18.91 -3.53 11.95
C ARG A 115 -18.80 -5.05 11.86
N THR A 116 -18.74 -5.60 10.65
CA THR A 116 -18.62 -7.04 10.42
C THR A 116 -17.47 -7.34 9.47
N ASP A 117 -16.89 -8.53 9.62
CA ASP A 117 -15.84 -9.03 8.72
C ASP A 117 -16.37 -9.19 7.28
N VAL A 118 -17.68 -9.41 7.12
CA VAL A 118 -18.36 -9.50 5.82
C VAL A 118 -18.39 -8.14 5.11
N ASP A 119 -18.68 -7.05 5.83
CA ASP A 119 -18.66 -5.70 5.25
C ASP A 119 -17.26 -5.31 4.78
N ALA A 120 -16.25 -5.62 5.60
CA ALA A 120 -14.85 -5.43 5.25
C ALA A 120 -14.47 -6.27 4.02
N SER A 121 -14.84 -7.54 4.01
CA SER A 121 -14.52 -8.45 2.92
C SER A 121 -15.14 -8.01 1.60
N ARG A 122 -16.45 -7.72 1.59
CA ARG A 122 -17.17 -7.25 0.39
C ARG A 122 -16.58 -5.95 -0.16
N PHE A 123 -16.16 -5.03 0.71
CA PHE A 123 -15.52 -3.80 0.26
C PHE A 123 -14.16 -4.06 -0.38
N LEU A 124 -13.33 -4.87 0.28
CA LEU A 124 -11.97 -5.17 -0.17
C LEU A 124 -11.93 -6.10 -1.40
N THR A 125 -12.99 -6.85 -1.68
CA THR A 125 -13.15 -7.64 -2.92
C THR A 125 -13.81 -6.86 -4.05
N SER A 126 -14.25 -5.63 -3.80
CA SER A 126 -14.60 -4.69 -4.87
C SER A 126 -13.35 -4.02 -5.46
N ASP A 127 -13.44 -3.57 -6.72
CA ASP A 127 -12.33 -2.89 -7.40
C ASP A 127 -12.10 -1.44 -6.94
N PHE A 128 -13.03 -0.86 -6.16
CA PHE A 128 -13.08 0.57 -5.84
C PHE A 128 -11.80 1.07 -5.18
N MET A 129 -11.36 0.41 -4.10
CA MET A 129 -10.17 0.83 -3.35
C MET A 129 -8.92 0.69 -4.21
N TRP A 130 -8.75 -0.47 -4.85
CA TRP A 130 -7.57 -0.82 -5.63
C TRP A 130 -7.35 0.12 -6.81
N ARG A 131 -8.43 0.48 -7.53
CA ARG A 131 -8.35 1.46 -8.63
C ARG A 131 -7.97 2.86 -8.15
N ARG A 132 -8.30 3.24 -6.92
CA ARG A 132 -7.90 4.53 -6.31
C ARG A 132 -6.44 4.59 -5.90
N LEU A 133 -5.80 3.44 -5.71
CA LEU A 133 -4.38 3.35 -5.35
C LEU A 133 -3.46 3.37 -6.58
N LEU A 134 -3.99 3.19 -7.79
CA LEU A 134 -3.19 3.31 -9.02
C LEU A 134 -2.59 4.74 -9.14
N PRO A 135 -1.34 4.88 -9.64
CA PRO A 135 -0.52 3.86 -10.31
C PRO A 135 0.43 3.08 -9.37
N ALA A 136 0.16 3.03 -8.05
CA ALA A 136 0.96 2.20 -7.17
C ALA A 136 0.87 0.72 -7.56
N THR A 137 1.96 -0.01 -7.33
CA THR A 137 2.06 -1.45 -7.63
C THR A 137 1.80 -2.29 -6.39
N HIS A 138 2.11 -1.76 -5.20
CA HIS A 138 1.99 -2.44 -3.93
C HIS A 138 1.30 -1.55 -2.91
N VAL A 139 0.52 -2.18 -2.04
CA VAL A 139 -0.08 -1.54 -0.87
C VAL A 139 0.21 -2.33 0.40
N LEU A 140 0.70 -1.64 1.43
CA LEU A 140 0.67 -2.13 2.80
C LEU A 140 -0.70 -1.76 3.40
N LEU A 141 -1.62 -2.71 3.40
CA LEU A 141 -2.94 -2.55 4.00
C LEU A 141 -2.84 -2.91 5.49
N PHE A 142 -3.37 -2.06 6.37
CA PHE A 142 -3.36 -2.29 7.82
C PHE A 142 -4.69 -1.88 8.46
N GLN A 143 -5.11 -2.64 9.47
CA GLN A 143 -6.27 -2.37 10.31
C GLN A 143 -5.84 -1.64 11.60
N ALA A 144 -6.78 -0.94 12.24
CA ALA A 144 -6.50 -0.12 13.43
C ALA A 144 -6.07 -0.93 14.68
N ASP A 145 -6.22 -2.25 14.64
CA ASP A 145 -5.80 -3.23 15.64
C ASP A 145 -4.53 -4.01 15.24
N SER A 146 -3.80 -3.50 14.25
CA SER A 146 -2.45 -3.93 13.89
C SER A 146 -1.41 -2.86 14.23
N MET A 147 -0.16 -3.28 14.46
CA MET A 147 0.93 -2.38 14.80
C MET A 147 2.26 -2.82 14.20
N VAL A 148 2.94 -1.90 13.52
CA VAL A 148 4.35 -2.05 13.13
C VAL A 148 5.26 -1.71 14.31
N CYS A 149 6.37 -2.43 14.47
CA CYS A 149 7.25 -2.30 15.64
C CYS A 149 8.49 -1.48 15.30
N GLY A 150 8.72 -0.36 15.99
CA GLY A 150 9.85 0.53 15.70
C GLY A 150 11.22 -0.15 15.85
N ALA A 151 11.31 -1.14 16.76
CA ALA A 151 12.50 -1.96 16.98
C ALA A 151 12.75 -3.02 15.89
N SER A 152 11.84 -3.21 14.94
CA SER A 152 12.00 -4.23 13.91
C SER A 152 13.12 -3.89 12.94
N GLN A 153 13.92 -4.90 12.62
CA GLN A 153 14.93 -4.85 11.56
C GLN A 153 14.33 -5.08 10.16
N HIS A 154 13.07 -5.52 10.10
CA HIS A 154 12.36 -5.77 8.86
C HIS A 154 11.63 -4.51 8.38
N ARG A 155 11.48 -4.40 7.07
CA ARG A 155 10.74 -3.33 6.41
C ARG A 155 9.81 -3.92 5.34
N PRO A 156 8.71 -3.24 4.97
CA PRO A 156 7.80 -3.75 3.93
C PRO A 156 8.52 -4.06 2.61
N GLU A 157 9.59 -3.33 2.31
CA GLU A 157 10.46 -3.53 1.14
C GLU A 157 11.07 -4.92 1.05
N ASP A 158 11.32 -5.59 2.18
CA ASP A 158 11.89 -6.94 2.24
C ASP A 158 10.94 -8.01 1.66
N PHE A 159 9.67 -7.64 1.41
CA PHE A 159 8.60 -8.54 1.02
C PHE A 159 7.94 -8.19 -0.32
N LEU A 160 8.44 -7.20 -1.07
CA LEU A 160 7.85 -6.74 -2.35
C LEU A 160 7.92 -7.80 -3.48
N GLN A 161 8.66 -8.88 -3.29
CA GLN A 161 8.67 -10.03 -4.21
C GLN A 161 7.40 -10.88 -4.15
N TYR A 162 6.57 -10.69 -3.12
CA TYR A 162 5.34 -11.47 -2.93
C TYR A 162 4.12 -10.69 -3.42
N ALA A 163 3.21 -11.40 -4.07
CA ALA A 163 1.94 -10.83 -4.50
C ALA A 163 0.95 -10.63 -3.35
N PHE A 164 1.11 -11.43 -2.30
CA PHE A 164 0.41 -11.29 -1.02
C PHE A 164 1.31 -11.83 0.09
N VAL A 165 1.50 -11.06 1.15
CA VAL A 165 2.02 -11.54 2.43
C VAL A 165 1.19 -10.96 3.56
N GLY A 166 0.86 -11.80 4.53
CA GLY A 166 0.16 -11.46 5.76
C GLY A 166 0.65 -12.38 6.88
N ALA A 167 -0.01 -12.34 8.04
CA ALA A 167 0.42 -13.18 9.16
C ALA A 167 0.11 -14.66 8.86
N PRO A 168 1.05 -15.60 9.10
CA PRO A 168 0.72 -17.02 9.11
C PRO A 168 -0.35 -17.32 10.18
N ILE A 169 -1.31 -18.16 9.84
CA ILE A 169 -2.46 -18.51 10.71
C ILE A 169 -2.58 -20.01 10.92
N ALA A 170 -3.09 -20.41 12.08
CA ALA A 170 -3.27 -21.83 12.42
C ALA A 170 -4.49 -22.47 11.72
N GLN A 171 -5.46 -21.67 11.28
CA GLN A 171 -6.69 -22.14 10.66
C GLN A 171 -6.74 -21.69 9.20
N HIS A 172 -6.63 -22.65 8.28
CA HIS A 172 -6.68 -22.38 6.85
C HIS A 172 -8.01 -22.80 6.21
N ILE A 173 -8.44 -22.03 5.22
CA ILE A 173 -9.45 -22.49 4.25
C ILE A 173 -8.79 -23.30 3.12
N VAL A 174 -9.63 -24.01 2.36
CA VAL A 174 -9.23 -24.66 1.11
C VAL A 174 -10.00 -24.02 -0.03
N PHE A 175 -9.30 -23.52 -1.04
CA PHE A 175 -9.89 -22.98 -2.26
C PHE A 175 -9.11 -23.44 -3.49
N GLY A 176 -9.80 -24.01 -4.48
CA GLY A 176 -9.17 -24.54 -5.70
C GLY A 176 -8.10 -25.62 -5.44
N GLY A 177 -8.15 -26.31 -4.30
CA GLY A 177 -7.13 -27.29 -3.88
C GLY A 177 -5.90 -26.68 -3.18
N TYR A 178 -5.84 -25.35 -3.05
CA TYR A 178 -4.81 -24.66 -2.26
C TYR A 178 -5.27 -24.50 -0.81
N THR A 179 -4.36 -24.76 0.13
CA THR A 179 -4.67 -24.88 1.57
C THR A 179 -3.91 -23.90 2.45
N ARG A 180 -3.06 -23.02 1.89
CA ARG A 180 -2.33 -22.02 2.66
C ARG A 180 -3.05 -20.68 2.52
N SER A 181 -3.27 -20.04 3.66
CA SER A 181 -3.87 -18.71 3.72
C SER A 181 -3.15 -17.89 4.78
N PHE A 182 -3.28 -16.58 4.69
CA PHE A 182 -2.66 -15.61 5.59
C PHE A 182 -3.72 -14.63 6.09
N ASN A 183 -3.54 -14.11 7.30
CA ASN A 183 -4.39 -13.05 7.82
C ASN A 183 -4.02 -11.68 7.23
N GLY A 184 -5.03 -10.88 6.94
CA GLY A 184 -4.94 -9.61 6.24
C GLY A 184 -4.88 -8.36 7.11
N GLY A 185 -4.98 -8.49 8.44
CA GLY A 185 -5.10 -7.34 9.34
C GLY A 185 -3.90 -6.41 9.34
N ILE A 186 -2.74 -6.94 8.97
CA ILE A 186 -1.71 -6.19 8.26
C ILE A 186 -1.16 -7.08 7.15
N SER A 187 -1.14 -6.57 5.93
CA SER A 187 -0.72 -7.33 4.74
C SER A 187 -0.12 -6.44 3.66
N LEU A 188 0.86 -6.96 2.94
CA LEU A 188 1.42 -6.32 1.74
C LEU A 188 0.85 -7.04 0.51
N ARG A 189 0.24 -6.28 -0.40
CA ARG A 189 -0.50 -6.82 -1.54
C ARG A 189 -0.07 -6.15 -2.83
N HIS A 190 0.17 -6.96 -3.86
CA HIS A 190 0.46 -6.50 -5.23
C HIS A 190 -0.84 -6.16 -5.95
N ILE A 191 -1.08 -4.88 -6.18
CA ILE A 191 -2.34 -4.32 -6.69
C ILE A 191 -2.76 -4.97 -8.03
N PRO A 192 -1.87 -5.14 -9.04
CA PRO A 192 -2.24 -5.83 -10.28
C PRO A 192 -2.69 -7.27 -10.09
N SER A 193 -2.08 -8.02 -9.16
CA SER A 193 -2.50 -9.41 -8.87
C SER A 193 -3.86 -9.43 -8.18
N ILE A 194 -4.11 -8.50 -7.26
CA ILE A 194 -5.42 -8.36 -6.59
C ILE A 194 -6.53 -8.03 -7.60
N LEU A 195 -6.30 -7.05 -8.47
CA LEU A 195 -7.26 -6.70 -9.52
C LEU A 195 -7.54 -7.87 -10.46
N ARG A 196 -6.51 -8.63 -10.83
CA ARG A 196 -6.66 -9.85 -11.64
C ARG A 196 -7.51 -10.90 -10.92
N VAL A 197 -7.33 -11.10 -9.62
CA VAL A 197 -8.19 -12.01 -8.83
C VAL A 197 -9.65 -11.55 -8.86
N ILE A 198 -9.91 -10.25 -8.65
CA ILE A 198 -11.28 -9.69 -8.68
C ILE A 198 -11.93 -9.87 -10.06
N GLU A 199 -11.15 -9.84 -11.14
CA GLU A 199 -11.63 -10.06 -12.50
C GLU A 199 -11.92 -11.55 -12.81
N GLU A 200 -11.16 -12.47 -12.23
CA GLU A 200 -11.24 -13.91 -12.53
C GLU A 200 -12.10 -14.72 -11.55
N PHE A 201 -12.27 -14.26 -10.30
CA PHE A 201 -12.93 -15.00 -9.23
C PHE A 201 -13.96 -14.14 -8.48
N ASP A 202 -15.12 -14.72 -8.17
CA ASP A 202 -16.11 -14.11 -7.29
C ASP A 202 -15.87 -14.53 -5.83
N TRP A 203 -15.68 -13.56 -4.94
CA TRP A 203 -15.53 -13.82 -3.51
C TRP A 203 -16.80 -14.39 -2.88
N GLU A 204 -17.99 -14.01 -3.35
CA GLU A 204 -19.26 -14.49 -2.79
C GLU A 204 -19.47 -16.01 -3.07
N GLU A 205 -18.72 -16.57 -4.05
CA GLU A 205 -18.67 -18.00 -4.33
C GLU A 205 -17.50 -18.71 -3.61
N GLY A 206 -16.59 -17.94 -3.01
CA GLY A 206 -15.39 -18.42 -2.33
C GLY A 206 -15.61 -18.68 -0.82
N PRO A 207 -14.78 -19.53 -0.20
CA PRO A 207 -14.84 -19.75 1.24
C PRO A 207 -14.09 -18.66 2.01
N GLY A 208 -14.61 -18.28 3.17
CA GLY A 208 -13.89 -17.52 4.19
C GLY A 208 -13.77 -16.01 3.96
N PRO A 209 -13.01 -15.33 4.85
CA PRO A 209 -12.76 -13.89 4.75
C PRO A 209 -11.86 -13.52 3.56
N GLU A 210 -11.80 -12.24 3.23
CA GLU A 210 -11.18 -11.75 2.00
C GLU A 210 -9.68 -12.02 1.91
N ASP A 211 -8.99 -11.99 3.04
CA ASP A 211 -7.55 -12.18 3.14
C ASP A 211 -7.15 -13.61 2.76
N GLN A 212 -7.92 -14.57 3.26
CA GLN A 212 -7.78 -15.97 2.92
C GLN A 212 -8.24 -16.22 1.48
N PHE A 213 -9.31 -15.58 1.02
CA PHE A 213 -9.72 -15.63 -0.39
C PHE A 213 -8.62 -15.12 -1.32
N PHE A 214 -8.05 -13.93 -1.08
CA PHE A 214 -7.00 -13.38 -1.94
C PHE A 214 -5.74 -14.24 -1.92
N SER A 215 -5.26 -14.64 -0.74
CA SER A 215 -4.04 -15.45 -0.64
C SER A 215 -4.19 -16.81 -1.32
N THR A 216 -5.37 -17.42 -1.28
CA THR A 216 -5.62 -18.70 -1.96
C THR A 216 -5.91 -18.53 -3.46
N ALA A 217 -6.70 -17.54 -3.87
CA ALA A 217 -7.02 -17.28 -5.27
C ALA A 217 -5.78 -16.85 -6.08
N ILE A 218 -4.86 -16.07 -5.49
CA ILE A 218 -3.59 -15.72 -6.13
C ILE A 218 -2.78 -16.97 -6.49
N ALA A 219 -2.85 -18.03 -5.67
CA ALA A 219 -2.13 -19.29 -5.95
C ALA A 219 -2.65 -20.01 -7.20
N LEU A 220 -3.88 -19.69 -7.64
CA LEU A 220 -4.50 -20.26 -8.84
C LEU A 220 -4.14 -19.50 -10.13
N LEU A 221 -3.51 -18.32 -10.01
CA LEU A 221 -3.04 -17.53 -11.15
C LEU A 221 -1.77 -18.15 -11.75
N THR A 222 -1.93 -19.07 -12.70
CA THR A 222 -0.82 -19.85 -13.27
C THR A 222 -0.18 -19.24 -14.52
N ASP A 223 -0.83 -18.26 -15.15
CA ASP A 223 -0.27 -17.64 -16.36
C ASP A 223 1.01 -16.84 -16.06
N PRO A 224 2.08 -17.00 -16.87
CA PRO A 224 3.33 -16.28 -16.68
C PRO A 224 3.21 -14.74 -16.84
N PRO A 225 3.88 -13.94 -15.99
CA PRO A 225 4.60 -14.38 -14.80
C PRO A 225 3.62 -14.72 -13.66
N ALA A 226 3.69 -15.95 -13.19
CA ALA A 226 2.87 -16.41 -12.07
C ALA A 226 3.24 -15.61 -10.79
N PRO A 227 2.26 -15.08 -10.05
CA PRO A 227 2.54 -14.36 -8.82
C PRO A 227 3.17 -15.27 -7.76
N ARG A 228 4.15 -14.77 -7.01
CA ARG A 228 4.80 -15.52 -5.93
C ARG A 228 4.06 -15.30 -4.62
N LEU A 229 3.81 -16.39 -3.90
CA LEU A 229 3.36 -16.38 -2.50
C LEU A 229 4.49 -16.87 -1.58
N PRO A 230 4.58 -16.37 -0.34
CA PRO A 230 5.55 -16.86 0.62
C PRO A 230 5.15 -18.23 1.18
N THR A 231 6.13 -18.95 1.69
CA THR A 231 5.94 -19.99 2.70
C THR A 231 5.64 -19.37 4.07
N GLU A 232 5.20 -20.17 5.04
CA GLU A 232 4.96 -19.68 6.40
C GLU A 232 6.24 -19.12 7.04
N ASP A 233 7.38 -19.78 6.84
CA ASP A 233 8.68 -19.32 7.35
C ASP A 233 9.11 -17.98 6.73
N GLU A 234 8.84 -17.77 5.44
CA GLU A 234 9.10 -16.50 4.75
C GLU A 234 8.15 -15.38 5.21
N ALA A 235 6.92 -15.72 5.60
CA ALA A 235 5.92 -14.75 6.08
C ALA A 235 6.02 -14.47 7.59
N ALA A 236 6.57 -15.38 8.39
CA ALA A 236 6.75 -15.23 9.84
C ALA A 236 7.42 -13.91 10.28
N PRO A 237 8.49 -13.42 9.61
CA PRO A 237 9.08 -12.13 9.97
C PRO A 237 8.22 -10.91 9.57
N PHE A 238 7.21 -11.07 8.70
CA PHE A 238 6.34 -9.98 8.28
C PHE A 238 5.36 -9.60 9.39
N SER A 239 4.51 -10.53 9.84
CA SER A 239 3.60 -10.24 10.94
C SER A 239 3.16 -11.49 11.70
N VAL A 240 2.75 -11.26 12.95
CA VAL A 240 2.23 -12.30 13.85
C VAL A 240 0.76 -12.07 14.17
N GLU A 241 -0.01 -13.14 14.05
CA GLU A 241 -1.35 -13.27 14.59
C GLU A 241 -1.44 -14.53 15.46
N SER A 242 -1.78 -15.69 14.90
CA SER A 242 -1.95 -16.94 15.67
C SER A 242 -0.73 -17.87 15.64
N VAL A 243 0.11 -17.78 14.60
CA VAL A 243 1.41 -18.48 14.54
C VAL A 243 2.49 -17.55 15.07
N TRP A 244 3.24 -18.02 16.07
CA TRP A 244 4.20 -17.19 16.79
C TRP A 244 5.52 -17.00 16.06
N TYR A 245 6.01 -15.76 16.06
CA TYR A 245 7.38 -15.38 15.72
C TYR A 245 7.84 -14.28 16.69
N SER A 246 9.05 -14.36 17.22
CA SER A 246 9.43 -13.53 18.38
C SER A 246 9.68 -12.06 18.05
N ARG A 247 10.17 -11.75 16.84
CA ARG A 247 10.58 -10.38 16.46
C ARG A 247 10.10 -10.00 15.05
N PRO A 248 8.78 -10.01 14.79
CA PRO A 248 8.24 -9.69 13.47
C PRO A 248 8.35 -8.19 13.16
N MET A 249 8.03 -7.80 11.93
CA MET A 249 7.80 -6.40 11.57
C MET A 249 6.55 -5.84 12.25
N ALA A 250 5.51 -6.65 12.38
CA ALA A 250 4.23 -6.21 12.93
C ALA A 250 3.48 -7.28 13.73
N PHE A 251 2.50 -6.85 14.51
CA PHE A 251 1.53 -7.70 15.19
C PHE A 251 0.10 -7.33 14.81
N HIS A 252 -0.79 -8.31 14.78
CA HIS A 252 -2.24 -8.14 14.60
C HIS A 252 -3.00 -8.82 15.74
N GLN A 253 -3.90 -8.09 16.40
CA GLN A 253 -4.74 -8.59 17.50
C GLN A 253 -4.00 -9.46 18.55
N VAL A 254 -2.76 -9.10 18.88
CA VAL A 254 -1.88 -9.96 19.70
C VAL A 254 -2.43 -10.26 21.10
N ARG A 255 -3.24 -9.36 21.66
CA ARG A 255 -3.93 -9.58 22.95
C ARG A 255 -4.97 -10.69 22.87
N ARG A 256 -5.60 -10.87 21.71
CA ARG A 256 -6.55 -11.95 21.45
C ARG A 256 -5.82 -13.26 21.23
N TRP A 257 -4.78 -13.25 20.39
CA TRP A 257 -4.16 -14.47 19.88
C TRP A 257 -2.96 -14.98 20.68
N ASN A 258 -2.21 -14.08 21.34
CA ASN A 258 -1.04 -14.41 22.16
C ASN A 258 -1.08 -13.72 23.55
N PRO A 259 -2.17 -13.85 24.34
CA PRO A 259 -2.29 -13.17 25.62
C PRO A 259 -1.17 -13.53 26.61
N THR A 260 -0.66 -14.76 26.54
CA THR A 260 0.40 -15.27 27.42
C THR A 260 1.79 -14.73 27.10
N ARG A 261 1.96 -14.06 25.95
CA ARG A 261 3.23 -13.49 25.48
C ARG A 261 3.22 -11.97 25.48
N LEU A 262 2.20 -11.34 26.07
CA LEU A 262 2.03 -9.89 26.00
C LEU A 262 3.23 -9.13 26.58
N ASP A 263 3.84 -9.62 27.66
CA ASP A 263 5.05 -9.01 28.23
C ASP A 263 6.22 -9.03 27.25
N GLU A 264 6.45 -10.16 26.57
CA GLU A 264 7.46 -10.29 25.51
C GLU A 264 7.20 -9.33 24.35
N VAL A 265 5.92 -9.16 23.97
CA VAL A 265 5.51 -8.22 22.92
C VAL A 265 5.73 -6.78 23.36
N LEU A 266 5.39 -6.42 24.61
CA LEU A 266 5.53 -5.06 25.13
C LEU A 266 6.99 -4.64 25.27
N ASP A 267 7.87 -5.56 25.65
CA ASP A 267 9.32 -5.32 25.70
C ASP A 267 9.91 -5.04 24.30
N TYR A 268 9.37 -5.70 23.26
CA TYR A 268 9.85 -5.55 21.89
C TYR A 268 9.16 -4.44 21.08
N CYS A 269 7.86 -4.26 21.28
CA CYS A 269 6.94 -3.46 20.48
C CYS A 269 5.95 -2.71 21.40
N PRO A 270 6.45 -1.78 22.23
CA PRO A 270 5.61 -1.03 23.18
C PRO A 270 4.50 -0.22 22.49
N GLU A 271 4.64 0.08 21.20
CA GLU A 271 3.65 0.80 20.41
C GLU A 271 2.34 0.04 20.25
N ILE A 272 2.31 -1.26 20.56
CA ILE A 272 1.09 -2.08 20.59
C ILE A 272 0.02 -1.52 21.56
N HIS A 273 0.38 -0.69 22.53
CA HIS A 273 -0.59 0.02 23.36
C HIS A 273 -1.51 0.94 22.54
N LEU A 274 -1.05 1.43 21.39
CA LEU A 274 -1.86 2.26 20.49
C LEU A 274 -3.02 1.49 19.86
N THR A 275 -3.04 0.15 19.88
CA THR A 275 -4.15 -0.64 19.31
C THR A 275 -5.31 -0.89 20.29
N GLU A 276 -5.13 -0.57 21.58
CA GLU A 276 -6.08 -0.88 22.65
C GLU A 276 -7.45 -0.18 22.50
N ALA A 277 -7.47 1.05 21.98
CA ALA A 277 -8.73 1.78 21.78
C ALA A 277 -9.56 1.25 20.60
N GLY A 278 -8.98 0.42 19.72
CA GLY A 278 -9.68 -0.26 18.63
C GLY A 278 -10.52 -1.47 19.08
N HIS A 279 -10.28 -1.99 20.30
CA HIS A 279 -10.96 -3.16 20.84
C HIS A 279 -12.33 -2.87 21.48
N GLN A 280 -12.77 -1.61 21.57
CA GLN A 280 -14.01 -1.28 22.27
C GLN A 280 -15.30 -1.86 21.63
N PHE A 281 -15.24 -2.45 20.43
CA PHE A 281 -16.44 -2.95 19.75
C PHE A 281 -16.29 -4.30 19.03
N ALA A 282 -15.21 -5.04 19.26
CA ALA A 282 -15.10 -6.44 18.83
C ALA A 282 -15.55 -7.36 19.98
N GLY A 283 -16.85 -7.40 20.21
CA GLY A 283 -17.52 -8.31 21.13
C GLY A 283 -18.68 -9.00 20.42
#